data_AF-A0A2E5JZV7-F1
#
_entry.id   AF-A0A2E5JZV7-F1
#
_cell.length_a   1.000
_cell.length_b   1.000
_cell.length_c   1.000
_cell.angle_alpha   90.00
_cell.angle_beta   90.00
_cell.angle_gamma   90.00
#
_symmetry.space_group_name_H-M   'P 1'
#
loop_
_entity.id
_entity.type
_entity.pdbx_description
1 polymer ?
#
loop_
_entity_poly.entity_id
_entity_poly.type
_entity_poly.pdbx_seq_one_letter_code
_entity_poly.pdbx_strand_id
1 'polypeptide(L)'
;MQTIDAPVISLDILSTVVDALGLNPPDQNPFDGKSLLSLLSGKKKTLHEVLYWNSEEPKGEWAVRQRNWKAHGFKNKYELYDLEKNPSELRKRKKLKSYLTCMELG
;
A
#
# COMPACT_ATOMS: atom_id res chain seq x y z
N MET A 1 6.19 -5.83 -25.23
CA MET A 1 5.52 -6.08 -23.94
C MET A 1 5.92 -4.95 -23.01
N GLN A 2 4.97 -4.22 -22.43
CA GLN A 2 5.24 -3.14 -21.48
C GLN A 2 5.29 -3.72 -20.07
N THR A 3 6.22 -3.25 -19.25
CA THR A 3 6.35 -3.61 -17.83
C THR A 3 6.24 -2.34 -16.98
N ILE A 4 5.55 -2.44 -15.85
CA ILE A 4 5.38 -1.35 -14.88
C ILE A 4 5.77 -1.89 -13.51
N ASP A 5 6.85 -1.38 -12.95
CA ASP A 5 7.39 -1.81 -11.65
C ASP A 5 6.79 -1.04 -10.46
N ALA A 6 5.96 -0.04 -10.73
CA ALA A 6 5.29 0.74 -9.70
C ALA A 6 4.40 -0.17 -8.83
N PRO A 7 4.53 -0.13 -7.49
CA PRO A 7 3.63 -0.87 -6.61
C PRO A 7 2.18 -0.41 -6.79
N VAL A 8 1.28 -1.38 -6.97
CA VAL A 8 -0.17 -1.20 -7.10
C VAL A 8 -0.88 -2.20 -6.19
N ILE A 9 -2.18 -2.00 -5.98
CA ILE A 9 -3.02 -2.86 -5.12
C ILE A 9 -4.33 -3.21 -5.81
N SER A 10 -4.99 -4.30 -5.42
CA SER A 10 -6.27 -4.73 -6.01
C SER A 10 -7.37 -3.67 -5.97
N LEU A 11 -7.35 -2.76 -4.98
CA LEU A 11 -8.29 -1.65 -4.87
C LEU A 11 -8.21 -0.69 -6.07
N ASP A 12 -7.07 -0.64 -6.76
CA ASP A 12 -6.87 0.21 -7.94
C ASP A 12 -7.76 -0.21 -9.13
N ILE A 13 -8.19 -1.48 -9.18
CA ILE A 13 -9.00 -2.03 -10.29
C ILE A 13 -10.33 -1.28 -10.41
N LEU A 14 -11.06 -1.10 -9.30
CA LEU A 14 -12.34 -0.40 -9.31
C LEU A 14 -12.18 1.04 -9.80
N SER A 15 -11.24 1.78 -9.20
CA SER A 15 -10.98 3.18 -9.58
C SER A 15 -10.54 3.33 -11.05
N THR A 16 -9.83 2.33 -11.60
CA THR A 16 -9.42 2.30 -13.00
C THR A 16 -10.61 2.10 -13.92
N VAL A 17 -11.53 1.19 -13.59
CA VAL A 17 -12.73 0.94 -14.41
C VAL A 17 -13.63 2.17 -14.43
N VAL A 18 -13.84 2.81 -13.27
CA VAL A 18 -14.63 4.05 -13.18
C VAL A 18 -14.03 5.16 -14.06
N ASP A 19 -12.72 5.40 -13.95
CA ASP A 19 -12.01 6.40 -14.77
C ASP A 19 -12.05 6.05 -16.27
N ALA A 20 -11.85 4.78 -16.62
CA ALA A 20 -11.89 4.31 -18.01
C ALA A 20 -13.27 4.48 -18.68
N LEU A 21 -14.35 4.42 -17.89
CA LEU A 21 -15.71 4.67 -18.36
C LEU A 21 -16.06 6.17 -18.40
N GLY A 22 -15.14 7.06 -18.01
CA GLY A 22 -15.40 8.50 -17.92
C GLY A 22 -16.40 8.86 -16.82
N LEU A 23 -16.54 8.00 -15.81
CA LEU A 23 -17.40 8.24 -14.66
C LEU A 23 -16.62 8.95 -13.55
N ASN A 24 -17.34 9.69 -12.71
CA ASN A 24 -16.74 10.35 -11.55
C ASN A 24 -16.78 9.41 -10.33
N PRO A 25 -15.70 9.33 -9.53
CA PRO A 25 -15.77 8.71 -8.21
C PRO A 25 -16.75 9.49 -7.31
N PRO A 26 -17.28 8.85 -6.24
CA PRO A 26 -18.17 9.55 -5.32
C PRO A 26 -17.44 10.71 -4.63
N ASP A 27 -18.13 11.86 -4.52
CA ASP A 27 -17.59 13.04 -3.84
C ASP A 27 -17.38 12.80 -2.33
N GLN A 28 -18.25 11.99 -1.74
CA GLN A 28 -18.17 11.55 -0.35
C GLN A 28 -17.64 10.11 -0.31
N ASN A 29 -16.65 9.85 0.53
CA ASN A 29 -15.96 8.56 0.65
C ASN A 29 -15.26 8.13 -0.66
N PRO A 30 -14.21 8.87 -1.08
CA PRO A 30 -13.44 8.50 -2.25
C PRO A 30 -12.83 7.10 -2.08
N PHE A 31 -12.62 6.40 -3.19
CA PHE A 31 -11.94 5.11 -3.16
C PHE A 31 -10.49 5.25 -2.67
N ASP A 32 -10.03 4.28 -1.90
CA ASP A 32 -8.61 4.19 -1.51
C ASP A 32 -7.70 3.89 -2.71
N GLY A 33 -8.23 3.17 -3.70
CA GLY A 33 -7.55 2.86 -4.95
C GLY A 33 -7.44 4.06 -5.88
N LYS A 34 -6.42 4.05 -6.75
CA LYS A 34 -6.20 5.08 -7.78
C LYS A 34 -6.14 4.46 -9.16
N SER A 35 -6.62 5.22 -10.16
CA SER A 35 -6.65 4.74 -11.55
C SER A 35 -5.25 4.46 -12.10
N LEU A 36 -5.10 3.25 -12.67
CA LEU A 36 -3.88 2.78 -13.33
C LEU A 36 -3.64 3.45 -14.68
N LEU A 37 -4.63 4.15 -15.26
CA LEU A 37 -4.53 4.72 -16.62
C LEU A 37 -3.34 5.68 -16.76
N SER A 38 -3.03 6.43 -15.70
CA SER A 38 -1.87 7.33 -15.68
C SER A 38 -0.53 6.60 -15.73
N LEU A 39 -0.43 5.38 -15.17
CA LEU A 39 0.74 4.52 -15.28
C LEU A 39 0.80 3.86 -16.67
N LEU A 40 -0.32 3.32 -17.14
CA LEU A 40 -0.41 2.62 -18.42
C LEU A 40 -0.07 3.53 -19.60
N SER A 41 -0.52 4.78 -19.56
CA SER A 41 -0.20 5.81 -20.57
C SER A 41 1.20 6.43 -20.42
N GLY A 42 1.98 6.04 -19.40
CA GLY A 42 3.31 6.59 -19.15
C GLY A 42 3.34 8.02 -18.60
N LYS A 43 2.18 8.63 -18.32
CA LYS A 43 2.07 9.98 -17.75
C LYS A 43 2.63 10.06 -16.33
N LYS A 44 2.57 8.96 -15.57
CA LYS A 44 3.15 8.83 -14.23
C LYS A 44 4.02 7.58 -14.14
N LYS A 45 5.04 7.66 -13.28
CA LYS A 45 5.91 6.52 -12.92
C LYS A 45 5.54 5.88 -11.58
N THR A 46 4.75 6.57 -10.76
CA THR A 46 4.31 6.13 -9.44
C THR A 46 2.85 6.51 -9.23
N LEU A 47 2.11 5.69 -8.48
CA LEU A 47 0.69 5.90 -8.22
C LEU A 47 0.40 6.20 -6.75
N HIS A 48 1.02 5.43 -5.87
CA HIS A 48 0.86 5.52 -4.42
C HIS A 48 2.17 5.92 -3.75
N GLU A 49 2.08 6.80 -2.76
CA GLU A 49 3.21 7.08 -1.87
C GLU A 49 3.29 5.99 -0.78
N VAL A 50 2.14 5.59 -0.25
CA VAL A 50 1.97 4.57 0.77
C VAL A 50 0.82 3.65 0.38
N LEU A 51 0.97 2.35 0.64
CA LEU A 51 -0.06 1.33 0.47
C LEU A 51 -0.41 0.71 1.83
N TYR A 52 -1.68 0.38 2.03
CA TYR A 52 -2.22 -0.13 3.28
C TYR A 52 -2.96 -1.45 3.06
N TRP A 53 -2.81 -2.37 4.01
CA TRP A 53 -3.58 -3.60 4.10
C TRP A 53 -4.04 -3.79 5.53
N ASN A 54 -5.28 -4.23 5.70
CA ASN A 54 -5.85 -4.61 6.97
C ASN A 54 -6.71 -5.88 6.77
N SER A 55 -6.59 -6.85 7.66
CA SER A 55 -7.39 -8.08 7.63
C SER A 55 -8.54 -8.10 8.65
N GLU A 56 -8.78 -6.99 9.35
CA GLU A 56 -9.79 -6.88 10.42
C GLU A 56 -9.72 -8.01 11.47
N GLU A 57 -10.63 -8.00 12.45
CA GLU A 57 -10.75 -9.09 13.43
C GLU A 57 -11.34 -10.36 12.76
N PRO A 58 -10.96 -11.57 13.22
CA PRO A 58 -10.13 -11.88 14.37
C PRO A 58 -8.62 -11.92 14.06
N LYS A 59 -8.22 -11.62 12.82
CA LYS A 59 -6.82 -11.77 12.40
C LYS A 59 -5.98 -10.62 12.95
N GLY A 60 -6.52 -9.40 12.96
CA GLY A 60 -5.85 -8.19 13.46
C GLY A 60 -4.50 -7.93 12.78
N GLU A 61 -4.36 -8.39 11.54
CA GLU A 61 -3.13 -8.27 10.76
C GLU A 61 -3.20 -7.05 9.86
N TRP A 62 -2.14 -6.26 9.84
CA TRP A 62 -2.04 -5.09 8.97
C TRP A 62 -0.64 -4.95 8.39
N ALA A 63 -0.55 -4.28 7.25
CA ALA A 63 0.72 -3.92 6.64
C ALA A 63 0.65 -2.51 6.06
N VAL A 64 1.77 -1.80 6.12
CA VAL A 64 1.98 -0.50 5.48
C VAL A 64 3.23 -0.60 4.64
N ARG A 65 3.17 -0.21 3.37
CA ARG A 65 4.33 -0.16 2.48
C ARG A 65 4.55 1.27 1.99
N GLN A 66 5.74 1.81 2.22
CA GLN A 66 6.19 3.07 1.65
C GLN A 66 7.50 2.82 0.89
N ARG A 67 7.46 2.96 -0.43
CA ARG A 67 8.61 2.64 -1.32
C ARG A 67 9.16 1.23 -1.05
N ASN A 68 10.40 1.14 -0.58
CA ASN A 68 11.12 -0.10 -0.28
C ASN A 68 10.87 -0.59 1.15
N TRP A 69 10.21 0.20 2.00
CA TRP A 69 9.94 -0.18 3.39
C TRP A 69 8.56 -0.81 3.52
N LYS A 70 8.47 -1.88 4.30
CA LYS A 70 7.21 -2.50 4.71
C LYS A 70 7.20 -2.68 6.22
N ALA A 71 6.22 -2.07 6.88
CA ALA A 71 5.87 -2.36 8.25
C ALA A 71 4.75 -3.41 8.26
N HIS A 72 4.84 -4.37 9.17
CA HIS A 72 3.87 -5.43 9.34
C HIS A 72 3.55 -5.59 10.81
N GLY A 73 2.26 -5.59 11.14
CA GLY A 73 1.75 -5.81 12.47
C GLY A 73 0.85 -7.03 12.49
N PHE A 74 1.08 -7.91 13.47
CA PHE A 74 0.21 -9.05 13.72
C PHE A 74 0.15 -9.32 15.21
N LYS A 75 -1.04 -9.14 15.81
CA LYS A 75 -1.21 -9.14 17.27
C LYS A 75 -0.25 -8.13 17.91
N ASN A 76 0.50 -8.54 18.94
CA ASN A 76 1.47 -7.69 19.64
C ASN A 76 2.89 -7.76 19.04
N LYS A 77 3.02 -8.15 17.76
CA LYS A 77 4.32 -8.23 17.07
C LYS A 77 4.34 -7.24 15.92
N TYR A 78 5.42 -6.45 15.88
CA TYR A 78 5.66 -5.43 14.86
C TYR A 78 7.03 -5.64 14.22
N GLU A 79 7.06 -5.67 12.89
CA GLU A 79 8.21 -6.03 12.08
C GLU A 79 8.42 -4.99 10.98
N LEU A 80 9.70 -4.69 10.68
CA LEU A 80 10.09 -3.77 9.62
C LEU A 80 11.00 -4.49 8.63
N TYR A 81 10.66 -4.36 7.35
CA TYR A 81 11.34 -4.96 6.22
C TYR A 81 11.83 -3.88 5.25
N ASP A 82 13.06 -4.07 4.76
CA ASP A 82 13.64 -3.36 3.63
C ASP A 82 13.58 -4.29 2.41
N LEU A 83 12.59 -4.07 1.55
CA LEU A 83 12.25 -4.90 0.39
C LEU A 83 13.29 -4.80 -0.73
N GLU A 84 14.10 -3.74 -0.79
CA GLU A 84 15.17 -3.61 -1.78
C GLU A 84 16.30 -4.60 -1.48
N LYS A 85 16.65 -4.73 -0.19
CA LYS A 85 17.73 -5.63 0.25
C LYS A 85 17.23 -7.01 0.70
N ASN A 86 15.92 -7.20 0.80
CA ASN A 86 15.28 -8.44 1.22
C ASN A 86 13.87 -8.58 0.63
N PRO A 87 13.74 -8.79 -0.69
CA PRO A 87 12.44 -8.90 -1.36
C PRO A 87 11.63 -10.14 -0.94
N SER A 88 12.30 -11.19 -0.45
CA SER A 88 11.65 -12.40 0.06
C SER A 88 11.15 -12.28 1.50
N GLU A 89 11.42 -11.16 2.17
CA GLU A 89 11.01 -10.87 3.56
C GLU A 89 11.55 -11.90 4.59
N LEU A 90 12.51 -12.76 4.23
CA LEU A 90 12.99 -13.85 5.10
C LEU A 90 13.82 -13.37 6.29
N ARG A 91 14.50 -12.21 6.15
CA ARG A 91 15.34 -11.61 7.20
C ARG A 91 14.72 -10.34 7.79
N LYS A 92 14.29 -10.43 9.05
CA LYS A 92 13.78 -9.32 9.85
C LYS A 92 14.91 -8.36 10.21
N ARG A 93 14.73 -7.05 10.01
CA ARG A 93 15.81 -6.09 10.31
C ARG A 93 15.70 -5.39 11.65
N LYS A 94 14.51 -5.08 12.19
CA LYS A 94 14.36 -4.42 13.51
C LYS A 94 13.00 -4.71 14.16
N LYS A 95 12.96 -4.77 15.50
CA LYS A 95 11.73 -4.67 16.31
C LYS A 95 11.28 -3.21 16.32
N LEU A 96 10.02 -2.94 16.00
CA LEU A 96 9.44 -1.59 15.88
C LEU A 96 9.26 -0.83 17.23
N LYS A 97 10.00 -1.20 18.28
CA LYS A 97 9.80 -0.66 19.65
C LYS A 97 10.13 0.83 19.81
N SER A 98 10.79 1.47 18.83
CA SER A 98 11.31 2.84 18.97
C SER A 98 10.63 3.90 18.12
N TYR A 99 9.58 3.58 17.34
CA TYR A 99 8.94 4.54 16.40
C TYR A 99 7.43 4.70 16.62
N LEU A 100 6.85 4.08 17.65
CA LEU A 100 5.40 4.04 17.87
C LEU A 100 4.81 5.29 18.56
N THR A 101 5.59 6.34 18.84
CA THR A 101 5.10 7.56 19.50
C THR A 101 4.10 8.38 18.65
N CYS A 102 3.88 8.03 17.39
CA CYS A 102 2.98 8.78 16.49
C CYS A 102 1.58 8.18 16.29
N MET A 103 1.23 7.05 16.93
CA MET A 103 -0.10 6.43 16.77
C MET A 103 -0.99 6.45 18.03
N GLU A 104 -0.57 7.12 19.12
CA GLU A 104 -1.38 7.27 20.34
C GLU A 104 -2.15 8.60 20.44
N LEU A 105 -2.33 9.32 19.34
CA LEU A 105 -3.23 10.48 19.29
C LEU A 105 -4.42 10.15 18.40
N GLY A 106 -5.34 9.37 18.97
CA GLY A 106 -6.73 9.27 18.57
C GLY A 106 -7.61 9.78 19.72
#